data_AF-A0A328P359-F1
#
_entry.id   AF-A0A328P359-F1
#
_cell.length_a   1.000
_cell.length_b   1.000
_cell.length_c   1.000
_cell.angle_alpha   90.00
_cell.angle_beta   90.00
_cell.angle_gamma   90.00
#
_symmetry.space_group_name_H-M   'P 1'
#
loop_
_entity.id
_entity.type
_entity.pdbx_description
1 polymer ?
#
loop_
_entity_poly.entity_id
_entity_poly.type
_entity_poly.pdbx_seq_one_letter_code
_entity_poly.pdbx_strand_id
1 'polypeptide(L)'
;MHAWPAWGRWLAMATTGALLAAGFWLITLSGAARVLGLALLAAGIPLSVHVGRAARRERSRTVEHRYARQFMPAMLVYMVVMLYVWPMQKTMEPGLLKVAAALLPVVPIAWLIVASIRYVLGHDELERRQHLEALAIGVAIVSVASMVLGFLAAAKLIVVDASLALLLIYPALSITYGMTHCVLVWRGRAE
;
A
#
# COMPACT_ATOMS: atom_id res chain seq x y z
N MET A 1 30.64 -0.35 -14.97
CA MET A 1 29.32 0.02 -14.41
C MET A 1 29.54 0.57 -13.01
N HIS A 2 29.43 1.89 -12.84
CA HIS A 2 29.81 2.58 -11.59
C HIS A 2 28.93 2.15 -10.42
N ALA A 3 29.55 1.71 -9.34
CA ALA A 3 28.88 1.41 -8.09
C ALA A 3 28.31 2.69 -7.48
N TRP A 4 26.99 2.80 -7.39
CA TRP A 4 26.38 3.90 -6.65
C TRP A 4 26.84 3.86 -5.19
N PRO A 5 27.35 4.98 -4.64
CA PRO A 5 27.75 5.03 -3.25
C PRO A 5 26.53 4.91 -2.33
N ALA A 6 26.73 4.37 -1.13
CA ALA A 6 25.65 4.08 -0.19
C ALA A 6 24.78 5.30 0.13
N TRP A 7 25.38 6.49 0.25
CA TRP A 7 24.68 7.76 0.47
C TRP A 7 23.76 8.15 -0.70
N GLY A 8 24.16 7.84 -1.94
CA GLY A 8 23.36 8.12 -3.14
C GLY A 8 22.08 7.29 -3.20
N ARG A 9 22.12 6.06 -2.66
CA ARG A 9 20.93 5.19 -2.54
C ARG A 9 19.93 5.72 -1.53
N TRP A 10 20.41 6.15 -0.36
CA TRP A 10 19.56 6.73 0.68
C TRP A 10 18.94 8.05 0.24
N LEU A 11 19.70 8.90 -0.47
CA LEU A 11 19.18 10.12 -1.10
C LEU A 11 18.11 9.83 -2.15
N ALA A 12 18.34 8.84 -3.02
CA ALA A 12 17.35 8.46 -4.01
C ALA A 12 16.04 7.93 -3.36
N MET A 13 16.15 7.11 -2.30
CA MET A 13 14.99 6.64 -1.54
C MET A 13 14.27 7.78 -0.82
N ALA A 14 15.01 8.69 -0.18
CA ALA A 14 14.47 9.85 0.52
C ALA A 14 13.77 10.83 -0.44
N THR A 15 14.38 11.11 -1.60
CA THR A 15 13.78 11.98 -2.64
C THR A 15 12.51 11.37 -3.21
N THR A 16 12.49 10.05 -3.42
CA THR A 16 11.26 9.41 -3.90
C THR A 16 10.16 9.37 -2.85
N GLY A 17 10.52 9.13 -1.58
CA GLY A 17 9.58 9.23 -0.45
C GLY A 17 9.02 10.65 -0.29
N ALA A 18 9.87 11.66 -0.45
CA ALA A 18 9.47 13.07 -0.42
C ALA A 18 8.53 13.43 -1.59
N LEU A 19 8.78 12.90 -2.80
CA LEU A 19 7.88 13.08 -3.96
C LEU A 19 6.51 12.44 -3.73
N LEU A 20 6.47 11.24 -3.14
CA LEU A 20 5.21 10.58 -2.79
C LEU A 20 4.44 11.33 -1.70
N ALA A 21 5.14 11.80 -0.66
CA ALA A 21 4.54 12.59 0.41
C ALA A 21 4.04 13.96 -0.10
N ALA A 22 4.82 14.64 -0.95
CA ALA A 22 4.43 15.89 -1.58
C ALA A 22 3.25 15.71 -2.54
N GLY A 23 3.24 14.63 -3.33
CA GLY A 23 2.10 14.28 -4.19
C GLY A 23 0.83 13.99 -3.39
N PHE A 24 0.95 13.26 -2.28
CA PHE A 24 -0.16 13.01 -1.35
C PHE A 24 -0.67 14.31 -0.71
N TRP A 25 0.23 15.20 -0.28
CA TRP A 25 -0.12 16.50 0.28
C TRP A 25 -0.81 17.41 -0.75
N LEU A 26 -0.33 17.44 -1.99
CA LEU A 26 -0.95 18.22 -3.06
C LEU A 26 -2.35 17.71 -3.44
N ILE A 27 -2.64 16.42 -3.23
CA ILE A 27 -3.96 15.82 -3.46
C ILE A 27 -5.01 16.27 -2.43
N THR A 28 -4.60 16.69 -1.23
CA THR A 28 -5.53 17.23 -0.22
C THR A 28 -5.94 18.68 -0.55
N LEU A 29 -5.22 19.35 -1.45
CA LEU A 29 -5.55 20.67 -1.97
C LEU A 29 -6.54 20.58 -3.16
N SER A 30 -7.18 21.69 -3.49
CA SER A 30 -8.17 21.79 -4.58
C SER A 30 -7.57 22.32 -5.89
N GLY A 31 -8.28 22.13 -7.01
CA GLY A 31 -7.91 22.71 -8.31
C GLY A 31 -6.68 22.07 -8.97
N ALA A 32 -5.84 22.90 -9.60
CA ALA A 32 -4.66 22.46 -10.35
C ALA A 32 -3.62 21.73 -9.48
N ALA A 33 -3.53 22.08 -8.19
CA ALA A 33 -2.66 21.40 -7.22
C ALA A 33 -3.00 19.90 -7.09
N ARG A 34 -4.29 19.55 -7.19
CA ARG A 34 -4.77 18.16 -7.10
C ARG A 34 -4.31 17.32 -8.29
N VAL A 35 -4.35 17.90 -9.49
CA VAL A 35 -3.89 17.27 -10.73
C VAL A 35 -2.37 17.12 -10.74
N LEU A 36 -1.64 18.11 -10.22
CA LEU A 36 -0.20 18.03 -10.02
C LEU A 36 0.18 16.95 -8.98
N GLY A 37 -0.58 16.82 -7.90
CA GLY A 37 -0.40 15.76 -6.91
C GLY A 37 -0.64 14.36 -7.48
N LEU A 38 -1.66 14.19 -8.33
CA LEU A 38 -1.87 12.95 -9.10
C LEU A 38 -0.67 12.63 -10.00
N ALA A 39 -0.19 13.60 -10.76
CA ALA A 39 0.95 13.42 -11.66
C ALA A 39 2.22 13.04 -10.88
N LEU A 40 2.46 13.67 -9.72
CA LEU A 40 3.60 13.40 -8.85
C LEU A 40 3.52 12.01 -8.20
N LEU A 41 2.35 11.55 -7.77
CA LEU A 41 2.19 10.18 -7.26
C LEU A 41 2.29 9.14 -8.38
N ALA A 42 1.65 9.39 -9.53
CA ALA A 42 1.73 8.51 -10.69
C ALA A 42 3.16 8.38 -11.23
N ALA A 43 3.99 9.42 -11.10
CA ALA A 43 5.41 9.39 -11.44
C ALA A 43 6.30 8.88 -10.29
N GLY A 44 5.96 9.19 -9.03
CA GLY A 44 6.73 8.82 -7.85
C GLY A 44 6.68 7.32 -7.54
N ILE A 45 5.54 6.67 -7.79
CA ILE A 45 5.37 5.22 -7.59
C ILE A 45 6.32 4.41 -8.51
N PRO A 46 6.36 4.59 -9.85
CA PRO A 46 7.34 3.92 -10.70
C PRO A 46 8.77 4.31 -10.34
N LEU A 47 9.02 5.57 -9.99
CA LEU A 47 10.35 6.02 -9.60
C LEU A 47 10.84 5.31 -8.33
N SER A 48 9.94 5.00 -7.38
CA SER A 48 10.28 4.26 -6.14
C SER A 48 10.68 2.83 -6.42
N VAL A 49 10.03 2.21 -7.40
CA VAL A 49 10.35 0.87 -7.88
C VAL A 49 11.70 0.90 -8.61
N HIS A 50 11.95 1.90 -9.46
CA HIS A 50 13.22 2.05 -10.19
C HIS A 50 14.40 2.34 -9.26
N VAL A 51 14.23 3.26 -8.31
CA VAL A 51 15.24 3.62 -7.30
C VAL A 51 15.48 2.47 -6.33
N GLY A 52 14.43 1.79 -5.87
CA GLY A 52 14.54 0.61 -5.01
C GLY A 52 15.35 -0.50 -5.68
N ARG A 53 15.11 -0.74 -6.99
CA ARG A 53 15.87 -1.71 -7.80
C ARG A 53 17.32 -1.29 -8.01
N ALA A 54 17.57 -0.02 -8.35
CA ALA A 54 18.92 0.50 -8.54
C ALA A 54 19.75 0.47 -7.24
N ALA A 55 19.08 0.67 -6.09
CA ALA A 55 19.72 0.68 -4.79
C ALA A 55 19.99 -0.73 -4.23
N ARG A 56 19.07 -1.69 -4.39
CA ARG A 56 19.19 -2.99 -3.72
C ARG A 56 20.14 -3.97 -4.39
N ARG A 57 20.57 -3.76 -5.65
CA ARG A 57 21.42 -4.72 -6.41
C ARG A 57 20.95 -6.18 -6.32
N GLU A 58 19.69 -6.42 -5.95
CA GLU A 58 19.11 -7.75 -5.98
C GLU A 58 18.88 -8.07 -7.46
N ARG A 59 19.24 -9.29 -7.89
CA ARG A 59 18.97 -9.79 -9.24
C ARG A 59 17.44 -9.77 -9.39
N SER A 60 16.89 -8.68 -9.91
CA SER A 60 15.45 -8.45 -9.95
C SER A 60 14.77 -9.62 -10.64
N ARG A 61 14.05 -10.44 -9.88
CA ARG A 61 13.38 -11.62 -10.40
C ARG A 61 12.23 -11.15 -11.28
N THR A 62 11.94 -11.87 -12.36
CA THR A 62 10.84 -11.56 -13.31
C THR A 62 9.49 -11.38 -12.61
N VAL A 63 9.32 -12.02 -11.45
CA VAL A 63 8.15 -11.92 -10.55
C VAL A 63 7.95 -10.51 -9.99
N GLU A 64 9.02 -9.82 -9.59
CA GLU A 64 8.97 -8.43 -9.10
C GLU A 64 8.58 -7.44 -10.19
N HIS A 65 9.03 -7.66 -11.44
CA HIS A 65 8.64 -6.85 -12.59
C HIS A 65 7.16 -6.98 -12.89
N ARG A 66 6.65 -8.22 -12.85
CA ARG A 66 5.23 -8.49 -13.08
C ARG A 66 4.36 -7.87 -11.99
N TYR A 67 4.76 -7.97 -10.73
CA TYR A 67 4.02 -7.39 -9.62
C TYR A 67 4.00 -5.86 -9.66
N ALA A 68 5.15 -5.20 -9.86
CA ALA A 68 5.19 -3.74 -9.99
C ALA A 68 4.30 -3.24 -11.14
N ARG A 69 4.29 -3.96 -12.28
CA ARG A 69 3.45 -3.63 -13.44
C ARG A 69 1.96 -3.82 -13.19
N GLN A 70 1.56 -4.64 -12.21
CA GLN A 70 0.16 -4.81 -11.80
C GLN A 70 -0.23 -3.85 -10.68
N PHE A 71 0.70 -3.57 -9.76
CA PHE A 71 0.53 -2.62 -8.67
C PHE A 71 0.26 -1.20 -9.17
N MET A 72 1.05 -0.73 -10.13
CA MET A 72 0.95 0.63 -10.68
C MET A 72 -0.44 0.98 -11.25
N PRO A 73 -0.99 0.21 -12.22
CA PRO A 73 -2.31 0.53 -12.77
C PRO A 73 -3.41 0.39 -11.71
N ALA A 74 -3.33 -0.61 -10.81
CA ALA A 74 -4.30 -0.75 -9.73
C ALA A 74 -4.32 0.48 -8.81
N MET A 75 -3.15 1.00 -8.43
CA MET A 75 -3.05 2.18 -7.58
C MET A 75 -3.54 3.44 -8.29
N LEU A 76 -3.22 3.60 -9.58
CA LEU A 76 -3.69 4.74 -10.37
C LEU A 76 -5.22 4.72 -10.49
N VAL A 77 -5.82 3.55 -10.77
CA VAL A 77 -7.27 3.38 -10.79
C VAL A 77 -7.88 3.69 -9.42
N TYR A 78 -7.31 3.17 -8.33
CA TYR A 78 -7.75 3.49 -6.96
C TYR A 78 -7.76 4.99 -6.69
N MET A 79 -6.69 5.69 -7.05
CA MET A 79 -6.59 7.13 -6.87
C MET A 79 -7.64 7.89 -7.66
N VAL A 80 -7.84 7.57 -8.95
CA VAL A 80 -8.87 8.20 -9.79
C VAL A 80 -10.25 7.98 -9.19
N VAL A 81 -10.57 6.75 -8.78
CA VAL A 81 -11.85 6.42 -8.15
C VAL A 81 -12.05 7.22 -6.86
N MET A 82 -11.05 7.27 -5.98
CA MET A 82 -11.15 7.97 -4.70
C MET A 82 -11.20 9.50 -4.86
N LEU A 83 -10.61 10.05 -5.93
CA LEU A 83 -10.56 11.50 -6.14
C LEU A 83 -11.81 12.05 -6.83
N TYR A 84 -12.34 11.30 -7.81
CA TYR A 84 -13.41 11.77 -8.68
C TYR A 84 -14.75 11.09 -8.39
N VAL A 85 -14.76 9.77 -8.17
CA VAL A 85 -16.02 9.03 -7.97
C VAL A 85 -16.49 9.10 -6.52
N TRP A 86 -15.58 8.98 -5.56
CA TRP A 86 -15.93 8.99 -4.14
C TRP A 86 -16.58 10.31 -3.67
N PRO A 87 -16.22 11.51 -4.15
CA PRO A 87 -16.98 12.72 -3.79
C PRO A 87 -18.38 12.75 -4.40
N MET A 88 -18.58 12.19 -5.60
CA MET A 88 -19.87 12.21 -6.30
C MET A 88 -20.95 11.41 -5.58
N GLN A 89 -20.61 10.34 -4.86
CA GLN A 89 -21.59 9.57 -4.09
C GLN A 89 -22.31 10.41 -3.01
N LYS A 90 -21.69 11.52 -2.55
CA LYS A 90 -22.28 12.42 -1.55
C LYS A 90 -23.54 13.13 -2.07
N THR A 91 -23.60 13.40 -3.37
CA THR A 91 -24.73 14.08 -4.01
C THR A 91 -25.73 13.09 -4.63
N MET A 92 -25.45 11.78 -4.57
CA MET A 92 -26.35 10.75 -5.08
C MET A 92 -27.45 10.43 -4.07
N GLU A 93 -28.68 10.27 -4.58
CA GLU A 93 -29.80 9.76 -3.80
C GLU A 93 -29.54 8.32 -3.31
N PRO A 94 -30.15 7.92 -2.18
CA PRO A 94 -30.09 6.54 -1.71
C PRO A 94 -30.60 5.56 -2.79
N GLY A 95 -29.75 4.63 -3.23
CA GLY A 95 -30.10 3.65 -4.26
C GLY A 95 -28.91 2.82 -4.72
N LEU A 96 -29.16 1.91 -5.67
CA LEU A 96 -28.14 1.00 -6.20
C LEU A 96 -26.91 1.73 -6.78
N LEU A 97 -27.11 2.87 -7.43
CA LEU A 97 -26.03 3.68 -8.00
C LEU A 97 -25.07 4.22 -6.92
N LYS A 98 -25.60 4.66 -5.79
CA LYS A 98 -24.78 5.13 -4.66
C LYS A 98 -23.97 4.01 -4.05
N VAL A 99 -24.57 2.82 -3.91
CA VAL A 99 -23.88 1.61 -3.43
C VAL A 99 -22.74 1.23 -4.39
N ALA A 100 -23.02 1.21 -5.69
CA ALA A 100 -22.00 0.92 -6.70
C ALA A 100 -20.84 1.93 -6.66
N ALA A 101 -21.14 3.23 -6.55
CA ALA A 101 -20.12 4.27 -6.43
C ALA A 101 -19.29 4.16 -5.14
N ALA A 102 -19.92 3.81 -4.02
CA ALA A 102 -19.24 3.63 -2.73
C ALA A 102 -18.36 2.37 -2.70
N LEU A 103 -18.74 1.30 -3.41
CA LEU A 103 -17.97 0.05 -3.49
C LEU A 103 -16.92 0.05 -4.60
N LEU A 104 -16.97 1.01 -5.53
CA LEU A 104 -16.01 1.09 -6.63
C LEU A 104 -14.52 1.08 -6.19
N PRO A 105 -14.10 1.73 -5.09
CA PRO A 105 -12.71 1.67 -4.61
C PRO A 105 -12.25 0.25 -4.21
N VAL A 106 -13.18 -0.68 -3.97
CA VAL A 106 -12.86 -2.07 -3.60
C VAL A 106 -12.27 -2.82 -4.81
N VAL A 107 -12.71 -2.52 -6.03
CA VAL A 107 -12.26 -3.21 -7.25
C VAL A 107 -10.74 -3.12 -7.45
N PRO A 108 -10.09 -1.94 -7.44
CA PRO A 108 -8.64 -1.86 -7.58
C PRO A 108 -7.88 -2.47 -6.41
N ILE A 109 -8.43 -2.43 -5.18
CA ILE A 109 -7.82 -3.11 -4.02
C ILE A 109 -7.90 -4.63 -4.17
N ALA A 110 -9.03 -5.17 -4.62
CA ALA A 110 -9.17 -6.59 -4.90
C ALA A 110 -8.21 -7.05 -6.00
N TRP A 111 -8.04 -6.26 -7.05
CA TRP A 111 -7.02 -6.52 -8.08
C TRP A 111 -5.61 -6.54 -7.47
N LEU A 112 -5.29 -5.57 -6.59
CA LEU A 112 -4.01 -5.54 -5.90
C LEU A 112 -3.79 -6.79 -5.03
N ILE A 113 -4.80 -7.24 -4.29
CA ILE A 113 -4.72 -8.46 -3.48
C ILE A 113 -4.44 -9.68 -4.37
N VAL A 114 -5.14 -9.83 -5.50
CA VAL A 114 -4.89 -10.93 -6.45
C VAL A 114 -3.46 -10.86 -7.01
N ALA A 115 -2.95 -9.67 -7.32
CA ALA A 115 -1.57 -9.47 -7.74
C ALA A 115 -0.58 -9.88 -6.65
N SER A 116 -0.85 -9.54 -5.38
CA SER A 116 -0.02 -9.93 -4.22
C SER A 116 -0.03 -11.43 -3.98
N ILE A 117 -1.17 -12.11 -4.12
CA ILE A 117 -1.26 -13.57 -4.02
C ILE A 117 -0.40 -14.22 -5.10
N ARG A 118 -0.53 -13.77 -6.36
CA ARG A 118 0.28 -14.28 -7.47
C ARG A 118 1.77 -13.99 -7.29
N TYR A 119 2.10 -12.86 -6.66
CA TYR A 119 3.46 -12.51 -6.31
C TYR A 119 4.02 -13.51 -5.30
N VAL A 120 3.37 -13.71 -4.15
CA VAL A 120 3.79 -14.66 -3.10
C VAL A 120 3.91 -16.09 -3.63
N LEU A 121 2.94 -16.54 -4.43
CA LEU A 121 2.96 -17.88 -5.02
C LEU A 121 4.05 -18.07 -6.09
N GLY A 122 4.58 -16.98 -6.65
CA GLY A 122 5.67 -17.02 -7.63
C GLY A 122 7.08 -17.05 -7.01
N HIS A 123 7.20 -16.96 -5.69
CA HIS A 123 8.49 -17.03 -4.99
C HIS A 123 8.91 -18.48 -4.76
N ASP A 124 10.21 -18.69 -4.50
CA ASP A 124 10.71 -19.99 -4.07
C ASP A 124 10.13 -20.39 -2.70
N GLU A 125 10.32 -21.64 -2.29
CA GLU A 125 9.67 -22.16 -1.09
C GLU A 125 10.06 -21.40 0.19
N LEU A 126 11.32 -20.98 0.29
CA LEU A 126 11.84 -20.25 1.44
C LEU A 126 11.23 -18.84 1.51
N GLU A 127 11.30 -18.08 0.42
CA GLU A 127 10.72 -16.73 0.32
C GLU A 127 9.19 -16.78 0.51
N ARG A 128 8.51 -17.76 -0.11
CA ARG A 128 7.06 -17.96 0.07
C ARG A 128 6.71 -18.24 1.53
N ARG A 129 7.49 -19.06 2.23
CA ARG A 129 7.31 -19.33 3.66
C ARG A 129 7.46 -18.05 4.49
N GLN A 130 8.50 -17.25 4.24
CA GLN A 130 8.69 -15.97 4.92
C GLN A 130 7.52 -15.00 4.69
N HIS A 131 6.99 -14.93 3.46
CA HIS A 131 5.81 -14.12 3.16
C HIS A 131 4.57 -14.59 3.92
N LEU A 132 4.32 -15.90 3.97
CA LEU A 132 3.17 -16.47 4.69
C LEU A 132 3.30 -16.32 6.21
N GLU A 133 4.50 -16.51 6.78
CA GLU A 133 4.76 -16.26 8.20
C GLU A 133 4.55 -14.79 8.56
N ALA A 134 5.04 -13.86 7.72
CA ALA A 134 4.82 -12.44 7.90
C ALA A 134 3.32 -12.06 7.84
N LEU A 135 2.57 -12.65 6.91
CA LEU A 135 1.12 -12.45 6.81
C LEU A 135 0.40 -12.99 8.05
N ALA A 136 0.74 -14.18 8.52
CA ALA A 136 0.13 -14.78 9.70
C ALA A 136 0.36 -13.93 10.96
N ILE A 137 1.59 -13.46 11.17
CA ILE A 137 1.92 -12.56 12.28
C ILE A 137 1.19 -11.22 12.12
N GLY A 138 1.17 -10.65 10.91
CA GLY A 138 0.46 -9.39 10.64
C GLY A 138 -1.03 -9.47 10.94
N VAL A 139 -1.68 -10.57 10.54
CA VAL A 139 -3.08 -10.88 10.87
C VAL A 139 -3.27 -10.99 12.38
N ALA A 140 -2.45 -11.77 13.08
CA ALA A 140 -2.55 -11.92 14.53
C ALA A 140 -2.46 -10.57 15.26
N ILE A 141 -1.50 -9.71 14.90
CA ILE A 141 -1.33 -8.38 15.49
C ILE A 141 -2.57 -7.51 15.25
N VAL A 142 -3.04 -7.43 14.00
CA VAL A 142 -4.19 -6.57 13.65
C VAL A 142 -5.48 -7.09 14.28
N SER A 143 -5.68 -8.40 14.34
CA SER A 143 -6.85 -9.01 15.01
C SER A 143 -6.88 -8.70 16.49
N VAL A 144 -5.76 -8.87 17.21
CA VAL A 144 -5.68 -8.54 18.64
C VAL A 144 -5.88 -7.04 18.86
N ALA A 145 -5.22 -6.19 18.06
CA ALA A 145 -5.39 -4.74 18.16
C ALA A 145 -6.84 -4.31 17.92
N SER A 146 -7.50 -4.89 16.91
CA SER A 146 -8.92 -4.62 16.61
C SER A 146 -9.82 -5.07 17.75
N MET A 147 -9.53 -6.23 18.36
CA MET A 147 -10.27 -6.74 19.52
C MET A 147 -10.14 -5.81 20.73
N VAL A 148 -8.93 -5.35 21.03
CA VAL A 148 -8.67 -4.38 22.11
C VAL A 148 -9.44 -3.09 21.87
N LEU A 149 -9.36 -2.52 20.66
CA LEU A 149 -10.12 -1.33 20.29
C LEU A 149 -11.64 -1.55 20.42
N GLY A 150 -12.12 -2.72 20.00
CA GLY A 150 -13.52 -3.13 20.13
C GLY A 150 -14.00 -3.18 21.58
N PHE A 151 -13.21 -3.77 22.48
CA PHE A 151 -13.55 -3.80 23.92
C PHE A 151 -13.52 -2.41 24.56
N LEU A 152 -12.53 -1.58 24.23
CA LEU A 152 -12.46 -0.20 24.74
C LEU A 152 -13.65 0.64 24.27
N ALA A 153 -14.06 0.47 23.01
CA ALA A 153 -15.25 1.12 22.46
C ALA A 153 -16.54 0.59 23.11
N ALA A 154 -16.66 -0.72 23.31
CA ALA A 154 -17.81 -1.34 23.98
C ALA A 154 -17.97 -0.89 25.44
N ALA A 155 -16.85 -0.70 26.14
CA ALA A 155 -16.82 -0.14 27.49
C ALA A 155 -17.04 1.39 27.53
N LYS A 156 -17.26 2.03 26.38
CA LYS A 156 -17.40 3.49 26.21
C LYS A 156 -16.19 4.28 26.73
N LEU A 157 -15.00 3.66 26.74
CA LEU A 157 -13.74 4.31 27.15
C LEU A 157 -13.15 5.16 26.02
N ILE A 158 -13.43 4.80 24.77
CA ILE A 158 -12.99 5.53 23.58
C ILE A 158 -14.15 5.67 22.57
N VAL A 159 -14.13 6.75 21.80
CA VAL A 159 -15.02 6.95 20.65
C VAL A 159 -14.23 6.63 19.39
N VAL A 160 -14.66 5.59 18.66
CA VAL A 160 -14.02 5.16 17.41
C VAL A 160 -15.02 5.33 16.27
N ASP A 161 -14.63 6.06 15.23
CA ASP A 161 -15.37 6.07 13.97
C ASP A 161 -15.24 4.69 13.31
N ALA A 162 -16.35 3.95 13.28
CA ALA A 162 -16.39 2.59 12.72
C ALA A 162 -15.98 2.55 11.24
N SER A 163 -16.32 3.59 10.47
CA SER A 163 -15.95 3.67 9.05
C SER A 163 -14.44 3.80 8.90
N LEU A 164 -13.84 4.72 9.67
CA LEU A 164 -12.39 4.91 9.66
C LEU A 164 -11.66 3.64 10.14
N ALA A 165 -12.14 3.01 11.21
CA ALA A 165 -11.56 1.78 11.74
C ALA A 165 -11.56 0.65 10.70
N LEU A 166 -12.68 0.43 10.00
CA LEU A 166 -12.79 -0.59 8.95
C LEU A 166 -11.89 -0.28 7.74
N LEU A 167 -11.81 0.99 7.33
CA LEU A 167 -10.95 1.42 6.22
C LEU A 167 -9.45 1.24 6.54
N LEU A 168 -9.06 1.30 7.81
CA LEU A 168 -7.67 1.19 8.25
C LEU A 168 -7.18 -0.25 8.44
N ILE A 169 -8.06 -1.27 8.37
CA ILE A 169 -7.67 -2.68 8.55
C ILE A 169 -6.64 -3.10 7.50
N TYR A 170 -6.92 -2.86 6.22
CA TYR A 170 -6.01 -3.26 5.14
C TYR A 170 -4.65 -2.51 5.18
N PRO A 171 -4.61 -1.18 5.38
CA PRO A 171 -3.36 -0.46 5.65
C PRO A 171 -2.59 -1.02 6.85
N ALA A 172 -3.26 -1.28 7.97
CA ALA A 172 -2.63 -1.82 9.17
C ALA A 172 -1.99 -3.19 8.88
N LEU A 173 -2.72 -4.09 8.20
CA LEU A 173 -2.20 -5.39 7.76
C LEU A 173 -0.99 -5.24 6.84
N SER A 174 -1.03 -4.31 5.89
CA SER A 174 0.05 -4.08 4.95
C SER A 174 1.33 -3.60 5.64
N ILE A 175 1.18 -2.72 6.64
CA ILE A 175 2.29 -2.21 7.45
C ILE A 175 2.88 -3.30 8.32
N THR A 176 2.06 -4.04 9.07
CA THR A 176 2.54 -5.11 9.96
C THR A 176 3.21 -6.22 9.17
N TYR A 177 2.60 -6.65 8.05
CA TYR A 177 3.22 -7.58 7.10
C TYR A 177 4.58 -7.09 6.61
N GLY A 178 4.67 -5.84 6.14
CA GLY A 178 5.92 -5.30 5.60
C GLY A 178 7.04 -5.23 6.66
N MET A 179 6.71 -4.83 7.88
CA MET A 179 7.64 -4.81 9.01
C MET A 179 8.11 -6.22 9.38
N THR A 180 7.19 -7.16 9.58
CA THR A 180 7.52 -8.53 9.95
C THR A 180 8.34 -9.22 8.86
N HIS A 181 7.98 -9.04 7.59
CA HIS A 181 8.75 -9.60 6.48
C HIS A 181 10.19 -9.07 6.45
N CYS A 182 10.40 -7.76 6.66
CA CYS A 182 11.74 -7.19 6.76
C CYS A 182 12.57 -7.82 7.89
N VAL A 183 11.95 -8.05 9.05
CA VAL A 183 12.62 -8.68 10.20
C VAL A 183 12.97 -10.13 9.90
N LEU A 184 12.06 -10.91 9.31
CA LEU A 184 12.30 -12.32 8.96
C LEU A 184 13.44 -12.47 7.94
N VAL A 185 13.46 -11.62 6.91
CA VAL A 185 14.55 -11.60 5.93
C VAL A 185 15.87 -11.20 6.57
N TRP A 186 15.86 -10.23 7.49
CA TRP A 186 17.08 -9.82 8.20
C TRP A 186 17.63 -10.95 9.07
N ARG A 187 16.76 -11.65 9.81
CA ARG A 187 17.16 -12.79 10.65
C ARG A 187 17.72 -13.95 9.82
N GLY A 188 17.09 -14.28 8.70
CA GLY A 188 17.56 -15.35 7.81
C GLY A 188 18.90 -15.05 7.10
N ARG A 189 19.41 -13.81 7.16
CA ARG A 189 20.77 -13.46 6.67
C ARG A 189 21.85 -13.58 7.75
N ALA A 190 21.45 -13.68 9.03
CA ALA A 190 22.36 -13.73 10.17
C ALA A 190 22.68 -15.17 10.60
N GLU A 191 21.91 -16.14 10.11
CA GLU A 191 22.10 -17.59 10.26
C GLU A 191 22.90 -18.15 9.08
#